data_AF-A0A1Q9UU27-F1
#
_entry.id   AF-A0A1Q9UU27-F1
#
_cell.length_a   1.000
_cell.length_b   1.000
_cell.length_c   1.000
_cell.angle_alpha   90.00
_cell.angle_beta   90.00
_cell.angle_gamma   90.00
#
_symmetry.space_group_name_H-M   'P 1'
#
loop_
_entity.id
_entity.type
_entity.pdbx_description
1 polymer ?
#
loop_
_entity_poly.entity_id
_entity_poly.type
_entity_poly.pdbx_seq_one_letter_code
_entity_poly.pdbx_strand_id
1 'polypeptide(L)'
;MAAGQARADDVSHNATVRPGFRERVEAVMAARGREPVLAVRLSDSRMGFDVEGRRVDGTVVGGQYGTAIWRGLGRLAGAGLRVAAYVAAGGGGRVGPFDRPVQVRGPAGALALPAADAIGEARGAWLALTPSRAAVVDTGPTFLDPADAPEPQVVWEAGRHDRPEVHLGKHLVTWPDGSSLEFVPHDPTEARYVRGFHQPPNTIRWPGTP
;
A
#
# COMPACT_ATOMS: atom_id res chain seq x y z
N MET A 1 10.10 30.65 9.13
CA MET A 1 10.76 29.42 8.61
C MET A 1 9.81 28.39 7.99
N ALA A 2 8.48 28.41 8.24
CA ALA A 2 7.54 27.42 7.68
C ALA A 2 7.21 27.59 6.17
N ALA A 3 7.31 28.80 5.60
CA ALA A 3 6.94 29.06 4.21
C ALA A 3 7.94 28.52 3.17
N GLY A 4 9.21 28.35 3.54
CA GLY A 4 10.23 27.77 2.65
C GLY A 4 10.09 26.25 2.53
N GLN A 5 9.78 25.57 3.63
CA GLN A 5 9.54 24.13 3.67
C GLN A 5 8.35 23.74 2.79
N ALA A 6 7.23 24.48 2.90
CA ALA A 6 6.02 24.21 2.13
C ALA A 6 6.22 24.33 0.60
N ARG A 7 7.06 25.26 0.12
CA ARG A 7 7.38 25.37 -1.31
C ARG A 7 8.31 24.25 -1.79
N ALA A 8 9.27 23.83 -0.97
CA ALA A 8 10.17 22.73 -1.32
C ALA A 8 9.44 21.38 -1.37
N ASP A 9 8.52 21.16 -0.42
CA ASP A 9 7.67 19.97 -0.38
C ASP A 9 6.71 19.92 -1.58
N ASP A 10 6.16 21.05 -2.01
CA ASP A 10 5.26 21.15 -3.16
C ASP A 10 5.98 20.94 -4.51
N VAL A 11 7.21 21.43 -4.66
CA VAL A 11 8.04 21.17 -5.85
C VAL A 11 8.49 19.70 -5.90
N SER A 12 8.83 19.11 -4.76
CA SER A 12 9.21 17.69 -4.67
C SER A 12 8.00 16.76 -4.91
N HIS A 13 6.83 17.13 -4.39
CA HIS A 13 5.56 16.45 -4.66
C HIS A 13 5.21 16.49 -6.15
N ASN A 14 5.25 17.67 -6.78
CA ASN A 14 5.00 17.80 -8.21
C ASN A 14 6.03 17.07 -9.08
N ALA A 15 7.25 16.82 -8.58
CA ALA A 15 8.26 16.05 -9.28
C ALA A 15 8.01 14.53 -9.23
N THR A 16 7.40 14.01 -8.16
CA THR A 16 7.27 12.56 -7.92
C THR A 16 5.84 12.03 -8.05
N VAL A 17 4.84 12.87 -7.78
CA VAL A 17 3.42 12.66 -8.10
C VAL A 17 3.04 13.69 -9.18
N ARG A 18 3.71 13.59 -10.34
CA ARG A 18 3.43 14.48 -11.47
C ARG A 18 1.94 14.39 -11.87
N PRO A 19 1.26 15.53 -12.11
CA PRO A 19 -0.06 15.53 -12.73
C PRO A 19 -0.05 14.67 -13.99
N GLY A 20 -1.04 13.80 -14.16
CA GLY A 20 -1.14 12.83 -15.26
C GLY A 20 -0.96 11.37 -14.83
N PHE A 21 -0.10 11.06 -13.87
CA PHE A 21 0.07 9.65 -13.44
C PHE A 21 -1.16 9.12 -12.70
N ARG A 22 -1.75 9.94 -11.81
CA ARG A 22 -2.96 9.55 -11.07
C ARG A 22 -4.11 9.29 -12.05
N GLU A 23 -4.31 10.20 -12.99
CA GLU A 23 -5.36 10.12 -14.00
C GLU A 23 -5.19 8.88 -14.88
N ARG A 24 -3.95 8.49 -15.20
CA ARG A 24 -3.66 7.24 -15.92
C ARG A 24 -4.04 6.00 -15.09
N VAL A 25 -3.71 5.98 -13.80
CA VAL A 25 -4.11 4.88 -12.89
C VAL A 25 -5.63 4.81 -12.76
N GLU A 26 -6.28 5.95 -12.54
CA GLU A 26 -7.73 6.05 -12.47
C GLU A 26 -8.40 5.59 -13.77
N ALA A 27 -7.87 5.98 -14.93
CA ALA A 27 -8.39 5.55 -16.23
C ALA A 27 -8.29 4.03 -16.43
N VAL A 28 -7.15 3.41 -16.08
CA VAL A 28 -6.96 1.96 -16.18
C VAL A 28 -7.95 1.21 -15.29
N MET A 29 -8.17 1.69 -14.06
CA MET A 29 -9.10 1.05 -13.13
C MET A 29 -10.57 1.33 -13.48
N ALA A 30 -10.90 2.54 -13.93
CA ALA A 30 -12.24 2.91 -14.38
C ALA A 30 -12.66 2.09 -15.61
N ALA A 31 -11.74 1.82 -16.54
CA ALA A 31 -12.00 0.96 -17.70
C ALA A 31 -12.38 -0.49 -17.31
N ARG A 32 -11.94 -0.97 -16.14
CA ARG A 32 -12.20 -2.33 -15.65
C ARG A 32 -13.51 -2.51 -14.89
N GLY A 33 -14.14 -1.43 -14.44
CA GLY A 33 -15.27 -1.54 -13.51
C GLY A 33 -16.34 -0.45 -13.62
N ARG A 34 -16.07 0.67 -14.31
CA ARG A 34 -16.92 1.88 -14.32
C ARG A 34 -17.34 2.34 -12.93
N GLU A 35 -16.49 2.12 -11.95
CA GLU A 35 -16.66 2.54 -10.57
C GLU A 35 -15.77 3.77 -10.30
N PRO A 36 -16.13 4.63 -9.34
CA PRO A 36 -15.23 5.68 -8.89
C PRO A 36 -13.95 5.08 -8.32
N VAL A 37 -12.81 5.64 -8.70
CA VAL A 37 -11.48 5.16 -8.31
C VAL A 37 -10.83 6.19 -7.39
N LEU A 38 -10.31 5.73 -6.25
CA LEU A 38 -9.40 6.49 -5.41
C LEU A 38 -7.99 5.91 -5.59
N ALA A 39 -7.11 6.64 -6.27
CA ALA A 39 -5.72 6.24 -6.48
C ALA A 39 -4.78 7.01 -5.53
N VAL A 40 -3.96 6.28 -4.78
CA VAL A 40 -3.02 6.82 -3.78
C VAL A 40 -1.60 6.37 -4.12
N ARG A 41 -0.66 7.31 -4.22
CA ARG A 41 0.75 6.95 -4.44
C ARG A 41 1.35 6.45 -3.12
N LEU A 42 1.96 5.27 -3.18
CA LEU A 42 2.66 4.69 -2.03
C LEU A 42 4.10 5.20 -1.93
N SER A 43 4.65 5.23 -0.71
CA SER A 43 6.06 5.52 -0.53
C SER A 43 6.94 4.42 -1.13
N ASP A 44 8.15 4.79 -1.56
CA ASP A 44 9.14 3.83 -2.05
C ASP A 44 9.92 3.17 -0.90
N SER A 45 9.33 3.17 0.30
CA SER A 45 9.93 2.64 1.51
C SER A 45 10.04 1.12 1.43
N ARG A 46 11.06 0.56 2.08
CA ARG A 46 11.24 -0.89 2.16
C ARG A 46 10.04 -1.55 2.85
N MET A 47 9.68 -2.76 2.42
CA MET A 47 8.67 -3.58 3.08
C MET A 47 9.22 -4.15 4.39
N GLY A 48 8.39 -4.19 5.43
CA GLY A 48 8.67 -4.87 6.70
C GLY A 48 7.61 -5.93 6.97
N PHE A 49 8.03 -7.13 7.37
CA PHE A 49 7.13 -8.28 7.55
C PHE A 49 7.09 -8.75 9.00
N ASP A 50 5.89 -8.91 9.54
CA ASP A 50 5.58 -9.53 10.83
C ASP A 50 4.53 -10.61 10.58
N VAL A 51 4.97 -11.66 9.89
CA VAL A 51 4.16 -12.78 9.43
C VAL A 51 4.75 -14.07 9.95
N GLU A 52 3.91 -14.94 10.49
CA GLU A 52 4.36 -16.24 10.99
C GLU A 52 5.06 -17.03 9.88
N GLY A 53 6.30 -17.48 10.13
CA GLY A 53 7.13 -18.20 9.16
C GLY A 53 7.94 -17.33 8.18
N ARG A 54 7.82 -16.00 8.22
CA ARG A 54 8.61 -15.07 7.39
C ARG A 54 9.52 -14.21 8.27
N ARG A 55 10.76 -13.96 7.85
CA ARG A 55 11.67 -13.04 8.55
C ARG A 55 11.23 -11.59 8.34
N VAL A 56 11.67 -10.72 9.24
CA VAL A 56 11.44 -9.27 9.20
C VAL A 56 11.92 -8.62 7.90
N ASP A 57 12.95 -9.19 7.28
CA ASP A 57 13.55 -8.76 6.01
C ASP A 57 12.86 -9.29 4.75
N GLY A 58 11.75 -10.03 4.90
CA GLY A 58 10.99 -10.61 3.79
C GLY A 58 11.49 -11.97 3.32
N THR A 59 12.61 -12.48 3.86
CA THR A 59 13.14 -13.82 3.52
C THR A 59 12.36 -14.89 4.27
N VAL A 60 11.91 -15.93 3.56
CA VAL A 60 11.21 -17.07 4.21
C VAL A 60 12.20 -17.86 5.07
N VAL A 61 11.82 -18.19 6.31
CA VAL A 61 12.62 -19.11 7.14
C VAL A 61 12.40 -20.53 6.62
N GLY A 62 13.30 -21.01 5.77
CA GLY A 62 13.29 -22.38 5.24
C GLY A 62 12.72 -22.45 3.81
N GLY A 63 13.56 -22.90 2.87
CA GLY A 63 13.22 -23.03 1.47
C GLY A 63 12.31 -24.21 1.15
N GLN A 64 11.64 -24.10 0.00
CA GLN A 64 10.60 -24.99 -0.56
C GLN A 64 9.26 -24.79 0.17
N TYR A 65 8.16 -24.39 -0.48
CA TYR A 65 7.38 -25.21 -1.39
C TYR A 65 6.59 -24.38 -2.42
N GLY A 66 6.68 -24.80 -3.68
CA GLY A 66 5.64 -24.57 -4.68
C GLY A 66 4.40 -25.43 -4.39
N THR A 67 3.26 -24.92 -4.83
CA THR A 67 1.97 -25.59 -5.08
C THR A 67 1.63 -26.84 -4.26
N ALA A 68 0.60 -26.68 -3.42
CA ALA A 68 -0.24 -27.67 -2.75
C ALA A 68 0.10 -28.02 -1.30
N ILE A 69 -0.57 -27.37 -0.33
CA ILE A 69 -1.17 -28.08 0.82
C ILE A 69 -2.52 -27.42 1.18
N TRP A 70 -3.56 -28.16 0.79
CA TRP A 70 -4.94 -28.12 1.26
C TRP A 70 -5.03 -28.94 2.57
N ARG A 71 -6.06 -28.68 3.39
CA ARG A 71 -6.61 -29.55 4.47
C ARG A 71 -5.88 -29.57 5.81
N GLY A 72 -6.37 -28.70 6.70
CA GLY A 72 -6.78 -29.11 8.04
C GLY A 72 -5.84 -28.71 9.17
N LEU A 73 -6.12 -27.59 9.83
CA LEU A 73 -5.82 -27.29 11.24
C LEU A 73 -6.48 -25.93 11.51
N GLY A 74 -7.58 -25.76 12.23
CA GLY A 74 -8.10 -26.59 13.31
C GLY A 74 -7.59 -26.07 14.67
N ARG A 75 -8.24 -25.01 15.17
CA ARG A 75 -8.34 -24.58 16.58
C ARG A 75 -7.16 -23.80 17.18
N LEU A 76 -7.54 -22.71 17.88
CA LEU A 76 -6.84 -22.05 19.02
C LEU A 76 -5.52 -21.36 18.65
N ALA A 77 -5.06 -20.24 19.19
CA ALA A 77 -5.48 -19.30 20.22
C ALA A 77 -4.66 -18.01 19.91
N GLY A 78 -5.17 -16.80 20.10
CA GLY A 78 -4.93 -16.06 21.33
C GLY A 78 -3.44 -15.88 21.67
N ALA A 79 -2.80 -14.80 21.20
CA ALA A 79 -1.76 -14.07 21.94
C ALA A 79 -1.20 -12.93 21.07
N GLY A 80 -1.40 -11.70 21.53
CA GLY A 80 -0.60 -10.59 21.05
C GLY A 80 0.84 -10.77 21.51
N LEU A 81 1.79 -10.51 20.60
CA LEU A 81 3.13 -10.14 20.99
C LEU A 81 3.60 -8.99 20.10
N ARG A 82 3.77 -7.82 20.73
CA ARG A 82 4.46 -6.67 20.14
C ARG A 82 5.94 -7.01 20.08
N VAL A 83 6.54 -7.03 18.89
CA VAL A 83 7.99 -6.85 18.75
C VAL A 83 8.26 -5.68 17.81
N ALA A 84 8.27 -4.49 18.39
CA ALA A 84 8.90 -3.32 17.81
C ALA A 84 10.42 -3.50 17.91
N ALA A 85 11.06 -4.02 16.87
CA ALA A 85 12.50 -4.15 16.82
C ALA A 85 13.06 -3.86 15.42
N TYR A 86 12.92 -2.60 14.96
CA TYR A 86 13.79 -2.07 13.90
C TYR A 86 13.91 -0.54 13.96
N VAL A 87 14.39 0.00 15.09
CA VAL A 87 14.82 1.42 15.17
C VAL A 87 16.30 1.55 15.56
N ALA A 88 17.03 0.44 15.79
CA ALA A 88 18.36 0.51 16.40
C ALA A 88 19.55 0.16 15.49
N ALA A 89 19.35 -0.20 14.22
CA ALA A 89 20.46 -0.75 13.38
C ALA A 89 20.98 0.15 12.25
N GLY A 90 20.50 1.39 12.09
CA GLY A 90 21.00 2.25 11.03
C GLY A 90 20.91 3.72 11.36
N GLY A 91 22.06 4.33 11.66
CA GLY A 91 22.38 5.75 11.50
C GLY A 91 21.42 6.78 12.12
N GLY A 92 21.94 7.63 13.01
CA GLY A 92 21.23 8.75 13.64
C GLY A 92 20.79 9.88 12.70
N GLY A 93 20.01 9.56 11.66
CA GLY A 93 19.18 10.50 10.92
C GLY A 93 17.78 10.52 11.54
N ARG A 94 17.15 11.69 11.57
CA ARG A 94 15.72 11.79 11.91
C ARG A 94 14.93 11.02 10.86
N VAL A 95 14.52 9.79 11.18
CA VAL A 95 13.64 8.99 10.32
C VAL A 95 12.31 9.75 10.20
N GLY A 96 12.02 10.28 9.01
CA GLY A 96 10.77 10.96 8.76
C GLY A 96 9.59 9.98 8.91
N PRO A 97 8.37 10.45 9.21
CA PRO A 97 7.20 9.58 9.28
C PRO A 97 6.91 8.83 7.96
N PHE A 98 7.48 9.29 6.84
CA PHE A 98 7.33 8.69 5.50
C PHE A 98 8.47 7.72 5.13
N ASP A 99 9.57 7.69 5.88
CA ASP A 99 10.66 6.71 5.73
C ASP A 99 10.37 5.39 6.45
N ARG A 100 9.16 5.24 6.99
CA ARG A 100 8.75 4.04 7.71
C ARG A 100 8.54 2.90 6.71
N PRO A 101 8.95 1.67 7.07
CA PRO A 101 8.66 0.53 6.22
C PRO A 101 7.16 0.27 6.17
N VAL A 102 6.65 -0.08 5.00
CA VAL A 102 5.28 -0.58 4.82
C VAL A 102 5.19 -1.89 5.60
N GLN A 103 4.32 -1.96 6.62
CA GLN A 103 4.25 -3.11 7.51
C GLN A 103 3.18 -4.10 7.07
N VAL A 104 3.54 -5.38 7.02
CA VAL A 104 2.63 -6.47 6.71
C VAL A 104 2.54 -7.38 7.91
N ARG A 105 1.33 -7.69 8.36
CA ARG A 105 1.06 -8.57 9.50
C ARG A 105 0.10 -9.67 9.12
N GLY A 106 0.26 -10.86 9.69
CA GLY A 106 -0.73 -11.92 9.51
C GLY A 106 -0.22 -13.32 9.82
N PRO A 107 -1.11 -14.33 9.68
CA PRO A 107 -0.74 -15.73 9.83
C PRO A 107 0.17 -16.21 8.69
N ALA A 108 0.75 -17.40 8.85
CA ALA A 108 1.46 -18.06 7.76
C ALA A 108 0.53 -18.19 6.53
N GLY A 109 0.99 -17.74 5.37
CA GLY A 109 0.18 -17.72 4.15
C GLY A 109 -0.82 -16.55 4.06
N ALA A 110 -0.60 -15.47 4.82
CA ALA A 110 -1.42 -14.26 4.82
C ALA A 110 -1.80 -13.75 3.41
N LEU A 111 -3.07 -13.43 3.21
CA LEU A 111 -3.63 -12.86 1.97
C LEU A 111 -3.07 -11.47 1.64
N ALA A 112 -2.51 -10.77 2.62
CA ALA A 112 -1.79 -9.51 2.41
C ALA A 112 -0.44 -9.69 1.69
N LEU A 113 0.14 -10.89 1.69
CA LEU A 113 1.49 -11.12 1.13
C LEU A 113 1.60 -10.85 -0.37
N PRO A 114 0.69 -11.33 -1.24
CA PRO A 114 0.79 -11.03 -2.67
C PRO A 114 0.69 -9.53 -2.97
N ALA A 115 -0.11 -8.79 -2.20
CA ALA A 115 -0.18 -7.33 -2.32
C ALA A 115 1.14 -6.67 -1.91
N ALA A 116 1.71 -7.13 -0.79
CA ALA A 116 2.97 -6.65 -0.27
C ALA A 116 4.14 -6.90 -1.22
N ASP A 117 4.24 -8.12 -1.77
CA ASP A 117 5.27 -8.49 -2.73
C ASP A 117 5.12 -7.64 -4.01
N ALA A 118 3.89 -7.42 -4.50
CA ALA A 118 3.62 -6.54 -5.64
C ALA A 118 4.01 -5.07 -5.38
N ILE A 119 3.81 -4.54 -4.17
CA ILE A 119 4.25 -3.19 -3.79
C ILE A 119 5.78 -3.12 -3.76
N GLY A 120 6.45 -4.13 -3.22
CA GLY A 120 7.91 -4.17 -3.11
C GLY A 120 8.63 -4.31 -4.45
N GLU A 121 7.99 -4.93 -5.45
CA GLU A 121 8.55 -5.11 -6.79
C GLU A 121 8.24 -3.94 -7.74
N ALA A 122 7.17 -3.19 -7.47
CA ALA A 122 6.74 -2.08 -8.32
C ALA A 122 7.71 -0.89 -8.29
N ARG A 123 7.93 -0.27 -9.45
CA ARG A 123 8.83 0.91 -9.58
C ARG A 123 8.14 2.24 -9.34
N GLY A 124 6.81 2.24 -9.41
CA GLY A 124 5.94 3.35 -9.06
C GLY A 124 4.61 2.82 -8.57
N ALA A 125 4.60 2.22 -7.37
CA ALA A 125 3.42 1.60 -6.77
C ALA A 125 2.31 2.61 -6.43
N TRP A 126 1.10 2.35 -6.92
CA TRP A 126 -0.14 3.03 -6.55
C TRP A 126 -1.11 2.03 -5.95
N LEU A 127 -1.76 2.42 -4.84
CA LEU A 127 -2.92 1.71 -4.32
C LEU A 127 -4.17 2.33 -4.95
N ALA A 128 -4.85 1.55 -5.79
CA ALA A 128 -6.12 1.94 -6.39
C ALA A 128 -7.28 1.24 -5.69
N LEU A 129 -8.22 2.04 -5.20
CA LEU A 129 -9.37 1.59 -4.43
C LEU A 129 -10.65 1.90 -5.18
N THR A 130 -11.58 0.95 -5.16
CA THR A 130 -12.93 1.11 -5.70
C THR A 130 -13.96 0.57 -4.71
N PRO A 131 -15.25 0.93 -4.85
CA PRO A 131 -16.33 0.34 -4.07
C PRO A 131 -16.39 -1.17 -4.06
N SER A 132 -15.84 -1.89 -5.05
CA SER A 132 -15.85 -3.36 -5.06
C SER A 132 -14.49 -4.05 -5.07
N ARG A 133 -13.39 -3.32 -5.32
CA ARG A 133 -12.04 -3.88 -5.52
C ARG A 133 -10.93 -3.02 -4.89
N ALA A 134 -9.80 -3.65 -4.63
CA ALA A 134 -8.54 -2.98 -4.35
C ALA A 134 -7.46 -3.53 -5.29
N ALA A 135 -6.55 -2.69 -5.75
CA ALA A 135 -5.49 -3.08 -6.67
C ALA A 135 -4.19 -2.32 -6.39
N VAL A 136 -3.07 -2.95 -6.73
CA VAL A 136 -1.77 -2.30 -6.83
C VAL A 136 -1.46 -2.12 -8.29
N VAL A 137 -1.17 -0.87 -8.67
CA VAL A 137 -0.85 -0.48 -10.04
C VAL A 137 0.57 0.03 -10.08
N ASP A 138 1.41 -0.55 -10.93
CA ASP A 138 2.75 -0.03 -11.20
C ASP A 138 2.70 0.89 -12.41
N THR A 139 3.05 2.16 -12.21
CA THR A 139 3.19 3.14 -13.32
C THR A 139 4.59 3.18 -13.91
N GLY A 140 5.50 2.35 -13.40
CA GLY A 140 6.92 2.47 -13.69
C GLY A 140 7.53 3.71 -13.03
N PRO A 141 8.74 4.11 -13.47
CA PRO A 141 9.46 5.21 -12.84
C PRO A 141 8.72 6.54 -13.02
N THR A 142 8.37 7.19 -11.90
CA THR A 142 7.58 8.44 -11.90
C THR A 142 8.40 9.72 -12.15
N PHE A 143 9.72 9.60 -12.32
CA PHE A 143 10.58 10.72 -12.71
C PHE A 143 10.51 11.05 -14.22
N LEU A 144 9.91 10.17 -15.02
CA LEU A 144 9.64 10.42 -16.44
C LEU A 144 8.41 11.31 -16.61
N ASP A 145 8.28 11.95 -17.78
CA ASP A 145 7.02 12.58 -18.15
C ASP A 145 5.92 11.50 -18.24
N PRO A 146 4.70 11.73 -17.73
CA PRO A 146 3.59 10.80 -17.88
C PRO A 146 3.34 10.35 -19.32
N ALA A 147 3.64 11.18 -20.33
CA ALA A 147 3.50 10.83 -21.74
C ALA A 147 4.56 9.83 -22.23
N ASP A 148 5.74 9.84 -21.62
CA ASP A 148 6.88 8.97 -21.97
C ASP A 148 7.02 7.75 -21.05
N ALA A 149 6.26 7.73 -19.95
CA ALA A 149 6.26 6.63 -18.99
C ALA A 149 5.49 5.41 -19.51
N PRO A 150 5.90 4.18 -19.13
CA PRO A 150 5.22 2.95 -19.55
C PRO A 150 3.74 2.96 -19.17
N GLU A 151 2.93 2.16 -19.87
CA GLU A 151 1.52 2.02 -19.52
C GLU A 151 1.36 1.46 -18.10
N PRO A 152 0.42 1.99 -17.29
CA PRO A 152 0.20 1.48 -15.94
C PRO A 152 -0.25 0.02 -15.98
N GLN A 153 0.40 -0.81 -15.17
CA GLN A 153 0.10 -2.25 -15.10
C GLN A 153 -0.50 -2.60 -13.75
N VAL A 154 -1.62 -3.32 -13.75
CA VAL A 154 -2.19 -3.88 -12.53
C VAL A 154 -1.37 -5.12 -12.16
N VAL A 155 -0.54 -4.99 -11.12
CA VAL A 155 0.37 -6.05 -10.65
C VAL A 155 -0.26 -6.91 -9.56
N TRP A 156 -1.31 -6.40 -8.90
CA TRP A 156 -2.12 -7.17 -7.95
C TRP A 156 -3.55 -6.61 -7.91
N GLU A 157 -4.55 -7.47 -7.75
CA GLU A 157 -5.96 -7.08 -7.62
C GLU A 157 -6.71 -8.05 -6.70
N ALA A 158 -7.48 -7.49 -5.76
CA ALA A 158 -8.45 -8.20 -4.93
C ALA A 158 -9.87 -7.77 -5.31
N GLY A 159 -10.69 -8.75 -5.68
CA GLY A 159 -12.09 -8.57 -6.02
C GLY A 159 -13.04 -8.74 -4.83
N ARG A 160 -14.34 -8.88 -5.11
CA ARG A 160 -15.40 -8.90 -4.09
C ARG A 160 -15.29 -10.04 -3.06
N HIS A 161 -14.76 -11.20 -3.44
CA HIS A 161 -14.67 -12.38 -2.56
C HIS A 161 -13.57 -12.25 -1.51
N ASP A 162 -12.42 -11.69 -1.91
CA ASP A 162 -11.25 -11.50 -1.04
C ASP A 162 -11.04 -10.01 -0.73
N ARG A 163 -12.13 -9.24 -0.73
CA ARG A 163 -12.04 -7.78 -0.65
C ARG A 163 -11.47 -7.39 0.70
N PRO A 164 -10.34 -6.67 0.73
CA PRO A 164 -9.85 -6.15 1.98
C PRO A 164 -10.69 -4.94 2.44
N GLU A 165 -10.85 -4.83 3.75
CA GLU A 165 -11.37 -3.65 4.40
C GLU A 165 -10.29 -2.57 4.46
N VAL A 166 -10.61 -1.38 3.97
CA VAL A 166 -9.66 -0.27 3.93
C VAL A 166 -10.00 0.74 5.01
N HIS A 167 -9.00 1.10 5.80
CA HIS A 167 -9.05 2.11 6.83
C HIS A 167 -8.16 3.30 6.46
N LEU A 168 -8.70 4.23 5.68
CA LEU A 168 -7.93 5.39 5.19
C LEU A 168 -7.38 6.25 6.33
N GLY A 169 -8.13 6.42 7.43
CA GLY A 169 -7.66 7.21 8.58
C GLY A 169 -6.47 6.58 9.32
N LYS A 170 -6.27 5.26 9.18
CA LYS A 170 -5.16 4.51 9.78
C LYS A 170 -4.10 4.08 8.75
N HIS A 171 -4.30 4.42 7.47
CA HIS A 171 -3.56 3.90 6.33
C HIS A 171 -3.38 2.37 6.38
N LEU A 172 -4.47 1.65 6.69
CA LEU A 172 -4.43 0.21 6.92
C LEU A 172 -5.39 -0.50 5.96
N VAL A 173 -4.95 -1.62 5.41
CA VAL A 173 -5.75 -2.53 4.59
C VAL A 173 -5.79 -3.87 5.33
N THR A 174 -6.97 -4.45 5.53
CA THR A 174 -7.16 -5.67 6.31
C THR A 174 -7.92 -6.71 5.48
N TRP A 175 -7.44 -7.94 5.44
CA TRP A 175 -8.05 -9.04 4.69
C TRP A 175 -8.94 -9.93 5.57
N PRO A 176 -9.83 -10.75 4.96
CA PRO A 176 -10.73 -11.64 5.71
C PRO A 176 -10.04 -12.67 6.60
N ASP A 177 -8.79 -13.03 6.29
CA ASP A 177 -7.95 -13.94 7.10
C ASP A 177 -7.33 -13.25 8.33
N GLY A 178 -7.63 -11.96 8.53
CA GLY A 178 -7.08 -11.14 9.62
C GLY A 178 -5.67 -10.60 9.33
N SER A 179 -5.11 -10.88 8.15
CA SER A 179 -3.86 -10.24 7.73
C SER A 179 -4.09 -8.76 7.41
N SER A 180 -3.05 -7.95 7.55
CA SER A 180 -3.14 -6.51 7.35
C SER A 180 -1.87 -5.91 6.76
N LEU A 181 -2.03 -4.83 6.00
CA LEU A 181 -0.96 -4.06 5.38
C LEU A 181 -1.15 -2.59 5.76
N GLU A 182 -0.18 -2.04 6.49
CA GLU A 182 -0.08 -0.62 6.79
C GLU A 182 0.69 0.07 5.67
N PHE A 183 -0.02 0.84 4.86
CA PHE A 183 0.58 1.58 3.74
C PHE A 183 1.01 2.97 4.19
N VAL A 184 2.03 3.49 3.53
CA VAL A 184 2.55 4.83 3.79
C VAL A 184 2.31 5.65 2.53
N PRO A 185 1.49 6.73 2.58
CA PRO A 185 1.38 7.66 1.47
C PRO A 185 2.76 8.23 1.14
N HIS A 186 3.03 8.48 -0.13
CA HIS A 186 4.37 8.90 -0.58
C HIS A 186 4.88 10.16 0.12
N ASP A 187 4.00 11.13 0.39
CA ASP A 187 4.36 12.42 0.98
C ASP A 187 3.19 13.04 1.78
N PRO A 188 3.40 14.19 2.45
CA PRO A 188 2.35 14.88 3.19
C PRO A 188 1.15 15.33 2.34
N THR A 189 1.34 15.60 1.05
CA THR A 189 0.27 16.03 0.14
C THR A 189 -0.62 14.86 -0.22
N GLU A 190 -0.05 13.69 -0.52
CA GLU A 190 -0.79 12.42 -0.66
C GLU A 190 -1.54 12.07 0.63
N ALA A 191 -0.92 12.25 1.80
CA ALA A 191 -1.60 12.03 3.07
C ALA A 191 -2.79 12.99 3.28
N ARG A 192 -2.68 14.26 2.84
CA ARG A 192 -3.80 15.21 2.85
C ARG A 192 -4.88 14.84 1.84
N TYR A 193 -4.48 14.40 0.65
CA TYR A 193 -5.39 13.92 -0.39
C TYR A 193 -6.25 12.77 0.15
N VAL A 194 -5.63 11.72 0.71
CA VAL A 194 -6.33 10.58 1.32
C VAL A 194 -7.30 11.00 2.42
N ARG A 195 -6.90 11.94 3.29
CA ARG A 195 -7.78 12.46 4.35
C ARG A 195 -9.04 13.13 3.82
N GLY A 196 -8.98 13.73 2.63
CA GLY A 196 -10.14 14.36 1.98
C GLY A 196 -11.26 13.37 1.65
N PHE A 197 -10.94 12.08 1.51
CA PHE A 197 -11.89 11.01 1.21
C PHE A 197 -12.29 10.19 2.45
N HIS A 198 -11.74 10.49 3.62
CA HIS A 198 -12.06 9.78 4.86
C HIS A 198 -13.10 10.55 5.69
N GLN A 199 -14.18 9.87 6.07
CA GLN A 199 -15.16 10.32 7.05
C GLN A 199 -15.24 9.34 8.23
N PRO A 200 -15.32 9.81 9.49
CA PRO A 200 -15.57 8.93 10.63
C PRO A 200 -16.91 8.19 10.49
N PRO A 201 -17.03 6.91 10.95
CA PRO A 201 -16.05 6.14 11.71
C PRO A 201 -15.02 5.35 10.87
N ASN A 202 -15.30 5.08 9.59
CA ASN A 202 -14.36 4.55 8.59
C ASN A 202 -15.01 4.56 7.19
N THR A 203 -15.71 5.65 6.85
CA THR A 203 -16.46 5.76 5.62
C THR A 203 -15.59 6.42 4.56
N ILE A 204 -15.43 5.75 3.41
CA ILE A 204 -14.75 6.32 2.25
C ILE A 204 -15.78 7.12 1.45
N ARG A 205 -15.57 8.43 1.34
CA ARG A 205 -16.27 9.25 0.35
C ARG A 205 -15.62 8.98 -1.00
N TRP A 206 -16.36 8.39 -1.93
CA TRP A 206 -15.83 8.10 -3.25
C TRP A 206 -15.81 9.37 -4.12
N PRO A 207 -14.75 9.59 -4.92
CA PRO A 207 -14.71 10.71 -5.87
C PRO A 207 -15.88 10.63 -6.85
N GLY A 208 -16.51 11.77 -7.15
CA GLY A 208 -17.64 11.85 -8.07
C GLY A 208 -19.01 11.47 -7.46
N THR A 209 -19.04 11.03 -6.19
CA THR A 209 -20.30 10.85 -5.45
C THR A 209 -20.64 12.14 -4.70
N PRO A 210 -21.88 12.66 -4.79
CA PRO A 210 -22.29 13.90 -4.11
C PRO A 210 -22.04 13.85 -2.59
#